data_AF-A0A8S4H0P0-F1
#
_entry.id   AF-A0A8S4H0P0-F1
#
_cell.length_a   1.000
_cell.length_b   1.000
_cell.length_c   1.000
_cell.angle_alpha   90.00
_cell.angle_beta   90.00
_cell.angle_gamma   90.00
#
_symmetry.space_group_name_H-M   'P 1'
#
loop_
_entity.id
_entity.type
_entity.pdbx_description
1 polymer ?
#
loop_
_entity_poly.entity_id
_entity_poly.type
_entity_poly.pdbx_seq_one_letter_code
_entity_poly.pdbx_strand_id
1 'polypeptide(L)'
;MAGANEGDALPKKIRQYEGKLATMSAINSTLQSENDALQREVARLRGEDGGKAGGRESAQDARKEFEARIADLQAQVHELENERKRLKIELRVRGQGAGGASGRAESLESELSAVRAESGRLSRRVGELDATARRLKEQLRTCEGERDRALARAQAAAVNQSAESDRAADARRSLMDRLAAAQAEADAQRRRADAAEADAARLRGDAKGEPGGVVATLRGELEECQQDRDAARITCEALQRQLDGARAALEARAAEADAREAALTAQVTGLRSTTRALEEELQVLRGGDGGDGGENSVLQAVAPLMRQVESLSAEARAQQEASAAVERDLRARCAELETQASAAAEATAKLRARGQALESALAGSREAQTRLQQQLAAVREAHAALSQQHAALEVERGRLAAQAESGWARAQAAAAEADRTARELEAELEAAQARAAGLAERVAELEGRRDANGGFDRELRGSSGAAEGVAGVDGDDDYFHRLSASVVGRDGGGDGATAPEQAGGGGLDRQRSLAAERRAATAAEERDAAVAELSAALARVATLEASLSAQQTAAAGAAREAEAAFELLGERAARAEELEDQCADMREAFRAAMEEASGQLAACRAELARCRCDRTGTAA
;
A
#
# COMPACT_ATOMS: atom_id res chain seq x y z
N MET A 1 -73.64 51.76 -28.58
CA MET A 1 -73.90 52.69 -29.70
C MET A 1 -74.43 51.88 -30.88
N ALA A 2 -75.06 52.54 -31.87
CA ALA A 2 -76.07 51.99 -32.78
C ALA A 2 -77.40 51.65 -32.05
N GLY A 3 -78.39 52.54 -31.95
CA GLY A 3 -78.46 53.92 -32.46
C GLY A 3 -78.92 54.03 -33.91
N ALA A 4 -80.11 54.62 -34.11
CA ALA A 4 -80.76 54.98 -35.37
C ALA A 4 -81.22 53.85 -36.31
N ASN A 5 -82.55 53.65 -36.40
CA ASN A 5 -83.30 53.70 -37.69
C ASN A 5 -84.82 53.45 -37.61
N GLU A 6 -85.47 53.53 -36.44
CA GLU A 6 -86.96 53.50 -36.38
C GLU A 6 -87.64 54.85 -36.70
N GLY A 7 -86.90 55.97 -36.67
CA GLY A 7 -87.44 57.30 -36.96
C GLY A 7 -87.93 57.49 -38.40
N ASP A 8 -87.44 56.68 -39.34
CA ASP A 8 -87.70 56.84 -40.78
C ASP A 8 -88.87 55.95 -41.30
N ALA A 9 -89.44 55.11 -40.43
CA ALA A 9 -90.60 54.26 -40.74
C ALA A 9 -91.95 54.97 -40.54
N LEU A 10 -92.03 55.91 -39.59
CA LEU A 10 -93.21 56.73 -39.30
C LEU A 10 -93.59 57.70 -40.44
N PRO A 11 -92.69 58.55 -40.99
CA PRO A 11 -93.05 59.47 -42.08
C PRO A 11 -93.44 58.73 -43.37
N LYS A 12 -92.87 57.54 -43.64
CA LYS A 12 -93.30 56.69 -44.77
C LYS A 12 -94.72 56.14 -44.58
N LYS A 13 -95.08 55.72 -43.37
CA LYS A 13 -96.46 55.32 -43.04
C LYS A 13 -97.43 56.50 -43.12
N ILE A 14 -97.05 57.69 -42.66
CA ILE A 14 -97.89 58.89 -42.76
C ILE A 14 -98.21 59.22 -44.22
N ARG A 15 -97.21 59.31 -45.11
CA ARG A 15 -97.44 59.53 -46.56
C ARG A 15 -98.29 58.43 -47.19
N GLN A 16 -98.15 57.18 -46.74
CA GLN A 16 -98.98 56.07 -47.22
C GLN A 16 -100.44 56.19 -46.76
N TYR A 17 -100.70 56.73 -45.57
CA TYR A 17 -102.06 57.01 -45.09
C TYR A 17 -102.66 58.28 -45.69
N GLU A 18 -101.87 59.33 -45.94
CA GLU A 18 -102.29 60.53 -46.68
C GLU A 18 -102.70 60.18 -48.11
N GLY A 19 -101.89 59.36 -48.81
CA GLY A 19 -102.24 58.84 -50.13
C GLY A 19 -103.54 58.04 -50.14
N LYS A 20 -103.74 57.17 -49.13
CA LYS A 20 -105.00 56.42 -48.95
C LYS A 20 -106.20 57.33 -48.69
N LEU A 21 -106.04 58.37 -47.88
CA LEU A 21 -107.07 59.39 -47.62
C LEU A 21 -107.43 60.18 -48.89
N ALA A 22 -106.43 60.55 -49.70
CA ALA A 22 -106.67 61.20 -50.99
C ALA A 22 -107.45 60.30 -51.96
N THR A 23 -107.11 59.01 -52.08
CA THR A 23 -107.92 58.06 -52.88
C THR A 23 -109.32 57.85 -52.30
N MET A 24 -109.48 57.75 -50.98
CA MET A 24 -110.80 57.62 -50.35
C MET A 24 -111.68 58.86 -50.58
N SER A 25 -111.07 60.06 -50.56
CA SER A 25 -111.78 61.31 -50.84
C SER A 25 -112.18 61.44 -52.32
N ALA A 26 -111.31 61.02 -53.24
CA ALA A 26 -111.64 60.92 -54.67
C ALA A 26 -112.74 59.89 -54.94
N ILE A 27 -112.69 58.72 -54.31
CA ILE A 27 -113.74 57.69 -54.41
C ILE A 27 -115.09 58.23 -53.90
N ASN A 28 -115.10 58.96 -52.78
CA ASN A 28 -116.33 59.58 -52.26
C ASN A 28 -116.89 60.66 -53.20
N SER A 29 -116.05 61.47 -53.86
CA SER A 29 -116.55 62.47 -54.82
C SER A 29 -117.12 61.82 -56.08
N THR A 30 -116.53 60.72 -56.57
CA THR A 30 -117.13 59.93 -57.67
C THR A 30 -118.44 59.29 -57.25
N LEU A 31 -118.53 58.66 -56.07
CA LEU A 31 -119.76 58.06 -55.56
C LEU A 31 -120.87 59.09 -55.34
N GLN A 32 -120.55 60.32 -54.91
CA GLN A 32 -121.54 61.41 -54.86
C GLN A 32 -121.98 61.84 -56.27
N SER A 33 -121.06 61.94 -57.24
CA SER A 33 -121.42 62.29 -58.63
C SER A 33 -122.30 61.22 -59.31
N GLU A 34 -122.09 59.94 -59.00
CA GLU A 34 -122.94 58.85 -59.47
C GLU A 34 -124.31 58.84 -58.78
N ASN A 35 -124.38 59.18 -57.49
CA ASN A 35 -125.66 59.34 -56.78
C ASN A 35 -126.49 60.48 -57.40
N ASP A 36 -125.87 61.62 -57.68
CA ASP A 36 -126.50 62.75 -58.35
C ASP A 36 -126.91 62.44 -59.81
N ALA A 37 -126.24 61.49 -60.47
CA ALA A 37 -126.60 61.01 -61.80
C ALA A 37 -127.81 60.04 -61.72
N LEU A 38 -127.78 59.08 -60.81
CA LEU A 38 -128.88 58.12 -60.60
C LEU A 38 -130.16 58.81 -60.13
N GLN A 39 -130.08 59.86 -59.31
CA GLN A 39 -131.26 60.66 -58.94
C GLN A 39 -131.87 61.41 -60.14
N ARG A 40 -131.03 61.89 -61.09
CA ARG A 40 -131.51 62.46 -62.36
C ARG A 40 -132.12 61.39 -63.28
N GLU A 41 -131.59 60.18 -63.28
CA GLU A 41 -132.09 59.07 -64.10
C GLU A 41 -133.41 58.49 -63.56
N VAL A 42 -133.59 58.40 -62.24
CA VAL A 42 -134.87 58.06 -61.59
C VAL A 42 -135.93 59.14 -61.82
N ALA A 43 -135.55 60.42 -61.87
CA ALA A 43 -136.46 61.50 -62.27
C ALA A 43 -136.92 61.37 -63.73
N ARG A 44 -136.01 60.96 -64.64
CA ARG A 44 -136.31 60.70 -66.05
C ARG A 44 -137.19 59.47 -66.27
N LEU A 45 -136.89 58.34 -65.60
CA LEU A 45 -137.64 57.09 -65.74
C LEU A 45 -139.03 57.09 -65.06
N ARG A 46 -139.38 58.17 -64.34
CA ARG A 46 -140.77 58.45 -63.93
C ARG A 46 -141.57 59.28 -64.94
N GLY A 47 -140.93 59.79 -66.00
CA GLY A 47 -141.54 60.68 -66.98
C GLY A 47 -142.19 59.99 -68.18
N GLU A 48 -141.70 58.83 -68.61
CA GLU A 48 -142.06 58.25 -69.91
C GLU A 48 -142.53 56.78 -69.84
N ASP A 49 -143.83 56.62 -70.08
CA ASP A 49 -144.49 55.61 -70.90
C ASP A 49 -144.45 54.10 -70.53
N GLY A 50 -145.53 53.68 -69.85
CA GLY A 50 -146.79 53.55 -70.59
C GLY A 50 -147.03 52.33 -71.50
N GLY A 51 -146.36 51.20 -71.30
CA GLY A 51 -146.80 49.89 -71.83
C GLY A 51 -146.46 49.60 -73.31
N LYS A 52 -146.71 48.38 -73.83
CA LYS A 52 -147.50 47.26 -73.29
C LYS A 52 -146.82 45.89 -73.52
N ALA A 53 -146.97 45.01 -72.53
CA ALA A 53 -147.30 43.58 -72.70
C ALA A 53 -146.39 42.66 -73.55
N GLY A 54 -145.07 42.77 -73.45
CA GLY A 54 -144.14 41.65 -73.75
C GLY A 54 -143.45 41.03 -72.51
N GLY A 55 -143.45 41.74 -71.37
CA GLY A 55 -142.50 41.54 -70.28
C GLY A 55 -142.79 40.43 -69.25
N ARG A 56 -143.50 39.34 -69.59
CA ARG A 56 -143.71 38.22 -68.63
C ARG A 56 -142.69 37.09 -68.75
N GLU A 57 -142.18 36.81 -69.94
CA GLU A 57 -141.23 35.71 -70.17
C GLU A 57 -139.79 36.16 -69.82
N SER A 58 -139.38 37.33 -70.31
CA SER A 58 -138.09 37.96 -69.96
C SER A 58 -137.91 38.22 -68.44
N ALA A 59 -139.00 38.52 -67.71
CA ALA A 59 -138.96 38.68 -66.26
C ALA A 59 -138.75 37.35 -65.51
N GLN A 60 -139.06 36.22 -66.13
CA GLN A 60 -138.87 34.90 -65.54
C GLN A 60 -137.44 34.37 -65.77
N ASP A 61 -136.84 34.66 -66.92
CA ASP A 61 -135.45 34.29 -67.20
C ASP A 61 -134.44 35.14 -66.43
N ALA A 62 -134.67 36.46 -66.29
CA ALA A 62 -133.87 37.31 -65.40
C ALA A 62 -133.86 36.79 -63.95
N ARG A 63 -134.97 36.19 -63.49
CA ARG A 63 -135.08 35.64 -62.13
C ARG A 63 -134.21 34.39 -61.94
N LYS A 64 -134.17 33.49 -62.93
CA LYS A 64 -133.28 32.32 -62.94
C LYS A 64 -131.81 32.74 -62.97
N GLU A 65 -131.47 33.79 -63.73
CA GLU A 65 -130.11 34.32 -63.78
C GLU A 65 -129.68 34.87 -62.40
N PHE A 66 -130.54 35.64 -61.72
CA PHE A 66 -130.26 36.10 -60.36
C PHE A 66 -130.12 34.97 -59.34
N GLU A 67 -130.95 33.92 -59.41
CA GLU A 67 -130.84 32.75 -58.53
C GLU A 67 -129.51 31.99 -58.76
N ALA A 68 -129.10 31.79 -60.01
CA ALA A 68 -127.81 31.19 -60.34
C ALA A 68 -126.64 32.05 -59.82
N ARG A 69 -126.71 33.39 -60.00
CA ARG A 69 -125.67 34.32 -59.57
C ARG A 69 -125.54 34.42 -58.05
N ILE A 70 -126.65 34.27 -57.31
CA ILE A 70 -126.65 34.16 -55.85
C ILE A 70 -126.03 32.84 -55.40
N ALA A 71 -126.33 31.72 -56.08
CA ALA A 71 -125.72 30.43 -55.78
C ALA A 71 -124.19 30.44 -55.99
N ASP A 72 -123.71 31.01 -57.11
CA ASP A 72 -122.28 31.17 -57.38
C ASP A 72 -121.57 32.05 -56.33
N LEU A 73 -122.18 33.17 -55.93
CA LEU A 73 -121.63 34.04 -54.88
C LEU A 73 -121.63 33.35 -53.50
N GLN A 74 -122.64 32.54 -53.19
CA GLN A 74 -122.65 31.73 -51.97
C GLN A 74 -121.57 30.65 -51.99
N ALA A 75 -121.33 30.00 -53.14
CA ALA A 75 -120.23 29.05 -53.31
C ALA A 75 -118.86 29.72 -53.10
N GLN A 76 -118.62 30.90 -53.69
CA GLN A 76 -117.38 31.68 -53.51
C GLN A 76 -117.18 32.11 -52.06
N VAL A 77 -118.23 32.56 -51.36
CA VAL A 77 -118.13 32.89 -49.93
C VAL A 77 -117.74 31.66 -49.11
N HIS A 78 -118.31 30.49 -49.40
CA HIS A 78 -117.99 29.27 -48.67
C HIS A 78 -116.57 28.75 -48.99
N GLU A 79 -116.09 28.93 -50.22
CA GLU A 79 -114.72 28.64 -50.62
C GLU A 79 -113.71 29.55 -49.88
N LEU A 80 -113.95 30.86 -49.86
CA LEU A 80 -113.14 31.83 -49.11
C LEU A 80 -113.17 31.60 -47.59
N GLU A 81 -114.30 31.16 -47.03
CA GLU A 81 -114.37 30.74 -45.62
C GLU A 81 -113.51 29.50 -45.34
N ASN A 82 -113.46 28.55 -46.28
CA ASN A 82 -112.66 27.35 -46.16
C ASN A 82 -111.17 27.64 -46.35
N GLU A 83 -110.79 28.51 -47.29
CA GLU A 83 -109.43 29.05 -47.40
C GLU A 83 -109.01 29.79 -46.13
N ARG A 84 -109.85 30.67 -45.58
CA ARG A 84 -109.59 31.37 -44.32
C ARG A 84 -109.37 30.39 -43.16
N LYS A 85 -110.17 29.32 -43.06
CA LYS A 85 -109.97 28.25 -42.05
C LYS A 85 -108.64 27.53 -42.27
N ARG A 86 -108.33 27.15 -43.51
CA ARG A 86 -107.07 26.49 -43.91
C ARG A 86 -105.85 27.33 -43.58
N LEU A 87 -105.81 28.59 -44.03
CA LEU A 87 -104.71 29.52 -43.75
C LEU A 87 -104.54 29.75 -42.24
N LYS A 88 -105.64 29.85 -41.47
CA LYS A 88 -105.56 29.98 -40.01
C LYS A 88 -104.97 28.73 -39.33
N ILE A 89 -105.21 27.54 -39.89
CA ILE A 89 -104.57 26.29 -39.43
C ILE A 89 -103.10 26.29 -39.81
N GLU A 90 -102.73 26.59 -41.07
CA GLU A 90 -101.33 26.66 -41.52
C GLU A 90 -100.50 27.67 -40.71
N LEU A 91 -101.08 28.83 -40.36
CA LEU A 91 -100.43 29.86 -39.54
C LEU A 91 -100.25 29.38 -38.08
N ARG A 92 -101.18 28.60 -37.54
CA ARG A 92 -101.06 27.97 -36.21
C ARG A 92 -99.97 26.88 -36.20
N VAL A 93 -99.93 26.04 -37.24
CA VAL A 93 -98.91 24.99 -37.41
C VAL A 93 -97.52 25.61 -37.57
N ARG A 94 -97.36 26.67 -38.38
CA ARG A 94 -96.10 27.41 -38.48
C ARG A 94 -95.71 28.11 -37.18
N GLY A 95 -96.67 28.66 -36.43
CA GLY A 95 -96.44 29.25 -35.11
C GLY A 95 -95.93 28.22 -34.08
N GLN A 96 -96.48 27.00 -34.09
CA GLN A 96 -95.98 25.90 -33.25
C GLN A 96 -94.58 25.43 -33.70
N GLY A 97 -94.31 25.41 -35.01
CA GLY A 97 -92.97 25.14 -35.56
C GLY A 97 -91.92 26.17 -35.14
N ALA A 98 -92.28 27.44 -35.00
CA ALA A 98 -91.39 28.50 -34.51
C ALA A 98 -91.02 28.31 -33.02
N GLY A 99 -91.98 27.90 -32.18
CA GLY A 99 -91.69 27.53 -30.78
C GLY A 99 -90.71 26.35 -30.67
N GLY A 100 -90.90 25.32 -31.51
CA GLY A 100 -89.97 24.19 -31.61
C GLY A 100 -88.61 24.54 -32.26
N ALA A 101 -88.48 25.69 -32.92
CA ALA A 101 -87.18 26.23 -33.34
C ALA A 101 -86.50 27.01 -32.21
N SER A 102 -87.24 27.81 -31.42
CA SER A 102 -86.70 28.51 -30.25
C SER A 102 -86.17 27.53 -29.20
N GLY A 103 -86.96 26.53 -28.80
CA GLY A 103 -86.52 25.54 -27.82
C GLY A 103 -85.30 24.72 -28.27
N ARG A 104 -85.14 24.49 -29.59
CA ARG A 104 -83.91 23.89 -30.14
C ARG A 104 -82.73 24.86 -30.13
N ALA A 105 -82.94 26.15 -30.39
CA ALA A 105 -81.89 27.16 -30.28
C ALA A 105 -81.41 27.30 -28.82
N GLU A 106 -82.33 27.32 -27.85
CA GLU A 106 -82.03 27.36 -26.42
C GLU A 106 -81.31 26.08 -25.95
N SER A 107 -81.71 24.89 -26.44
CA SER A 107 -80.98 23.63 -26.19
C SER A 107 -79.56 23.68 -26.76
N LEU A 108 -79.40 24.08 -28.02
CA LEU A 108 -78.09 24.21 -28.67
C LEU A 108 -77.20 25.28 -28.01
N GLU A 109 -77.77 26.36 -27.49
CA GLU A 109 -77.03 27.39 -26.75
C GLU A 109 -76.59 26.88 -25.37
N SER A 110 -77.44 26.09 -24.69
CA SER A 110 -77.09 25.37 -23.46
C SER A 110 -75.97 24.33 -23.70
N GLU A 111 -76.07 23.55 -24.77
CA GLU A 111 -75.04 22.58 -25.20
C GLU A 111 -73.73 23.29 -25.56
N LEU A 112 -73.77 24.38 -26.33
CA LEU A 112 -72.58 25.21 -26.63
C LEU A 112 -71.96 25.81 -25.37
N SER A 113 -72.78 26.23 -24.40
CA SER A 113 -72.30 26.71 -23.10
C SER A 113 -71.59 25.59 -22.31
N ALA A 114 -72.18 24.39 -22.28
CA ALA A 114 -71.57 23.21 -21.68
C ALA A 114 -70.24 22.84 -22.34
N VAL A 115 -70.19 22.76 -23.67
CA VAL A 115 -68.97 22.47 -24.45
C VAL A 115 -67.89 23.55 -24.24
N ARG A 116 -68.25 24.83 -24.14
CA ARG A 116 -67.30 25.91 -23.82
C ARG A 116 -66.74 25.78 -22.39
N ALA A 117 -67.60 25.52 -21.40
CA ALA A 117 -67.16 25.32 -20.02
C ALA A 117 -66.25 24.09 -19.89
N GLU A 118 -66.56 23.04 -20.64
CA GLU A 118 -65.80 21.80 -20.72
C GLU A 118 -64.46 21.94 -21.44
N SER A 119 -64.41 22.65 -22.58
CA SER A 119 -63.16 23.06 -23.24
C SER A 119 -62.28 23.89 -22.30
N GLY A 120 -62.86 24.80 -21.52
CA GLY A 120 -62.16 25.54 -20.47
C GLY A 120 -61.59 24.65 -19.35
N ARG A 121 -62.29 23.57 -18.96
CA ARG A 121 -61.77 22.58 -18.01
C ARG A 121 -60.64 21.73 -18.60
N LEU A 122 -60.80 21.25 -19.83
CA LEU A 122 -59.78 20.47 -20.54
C LEU A 122 -58.51 21.30 -20.76
N SER A 123 -58.63 22.57 -21.16
CA SER A 123 -57.49 23.49 -21.32
C SER A 123 -56.72 23.68 -20.00
N ARG A 124 -57.41 23.85 -18.87
CA ARG A 124 -56.77 23.89 -17.55
C ARG A 124 -56.09 22.56 -17.21
N ARG A 125 -56.74 21.42 -17.48
CA ARG A 125 -56.18 20.09 -17.20
C ARG A 125 -54.94 19.80 -18.04
N VAL A 126 -54.90 20.22 -19.30
CA VAL A 126 -53.69 20.16 -20.14
C VAL A 126 -52.58 21.02 -19.52
N GLY A 127 -52.88 22.25 -19.07
CA GLY A 127 -51.91 23.10 -18.38
C GLY A 127 -51.39 22.51 -17.06
N GLU A 128 -52.23 21.81 -16.29
CA GLU A 128 -51.83 21.06 -15.08
C GLU A 128 -50.89 19.89 -15.45
N LEU A 129 -51.24 19.10 -16.45
CA LEU A 129 -50.43 17.96 -16.91
C LEU A 129 -49.10 18.40 -17.53
N ASP A 130 -49.06 19.52 -18.26
CA ASP A 130 -47.82 20.14 -18.71
C ASP A 130 -46.94 20.60 -17.54
N ALA A 131 -47.55 21.15 -16.48
CA ALA A 131 -46.83 21.57 -15.28
C ALA A 131 -46.26 20.37 -14.49
N THR A 132 -47.03 19.28 -14.32
CA THR A 132 -46.53 18.06 -13.67
C THR A 132 -45.46 17.37 -14.53
N ALA A 133 -45.64 17.28 -15.84
CA ALA A 133 -44.63 16.73 -16.76
C ALA A 133 -43.31 17.53 -16.74
N ARG A 134 -43.38 18.87 -16.66
CA ARG A 134 -42.18 19.71 -16.46
C ARG A 134 -41.52 19.45 -15.12
N ARG A 135 -42.30 19.34 -14.03
CA ARG A 135 -41.79 19.05 -12.69
C ARG A 135 -41.10 17.67 -12.62
N LEU A 136 -41.71 16.64 -13.20
CA LEU A 136 -41.14 15.29 -13.28
C LEU A 136 -39.85 15.26 -14.09
N LYS A 137 -39.77 15.99 -15.22
CA LYS A 137 -38.52 16.13 -16.00
C LYS A 137 -37.40 16.81 -15.22
N GLU A 138 -37.72 17.79 -14.39
CA GLU A 138 -36.72 18.47 -13.55
C GLU A 138 -36.28 17.60 -12.35
N GLN A 139 -37.21 16.83 -11.77
CA GLN A 139 -36.88 15.82 -10.76
C GLN A 139 -35.97 14.72 -11.34
N LEU A 140 -36.28 14.22 -12.55
CA LEU A 140 -35.44 13.24 -13.25
C LEU A 140 -34.01 13.76 -13.42
N ARG A 141 -33.83 14.98 -13.97
CA ARG A 141 -32.51 15.61 -14.12
C ARG A 141 -31.77 15.79 -12.80
N THR A 142 -32.50 16.09 -11.72
CA THR A 142 -31.91 16.22 -10.38
C THR A 142 -31.37 14.86 -9.91
N CYS A 143 -32.17 13.80 -10.05
CA CYS A 143 -31.77 12.44 -9.69
C CYS A 143 -30.63 11.90 -10.58
N GLU A 144 -30.63 12.19 -11.88
CA GLU A 144 -29.52 11.88 -12.80
C GLU A 144 -28.23 12.58 -12.35
N GLY A 145 -28.29 13.88 -12.03
CA GLY A 145 -27.15 14.63 -11.51
C GLY A 145 -26.67 14.15 -10.13
N GLU A 146 -27.54 13.62 -9.27
CA GLU A 146 -27.17 12.98 -8.00
C GLU A 146 -26.53 11.61 -8.20
N ARG A 147 -27.08 10.77 -9.10
CA ARG A 147 -26.49 9.49 -9.51
C ARG A 147 -25.08 9.69 -10.06
N ASP A 148 -24.88 10.65 -10.96
CA ASP A 148 -23.59 10.87 -11.60
C ASP A 148 -22.54 11.39 -10.59
N ARG A 149 -22.95 12.20 -9.60
CA ARG A 149 -22.10 12.57 -8.45
C ARG A 149 -21.78 11.38 -7.55
N ALA A 150 -22.73 10.48 -7.32
CA ALA A 150 -22.51 9.28 -6.52
C ALA A 150 -21.54 8.31 -7.21
N LEU A 151 -21.68 8.08 -8.51
CA LEU A 151 -20.76 7.30 -9.33
C LEU A 151 -19.34 7.89 -9.32
N ALA A 152 -19.20 9.22 -9.49
CA ALA A 152 -17.91 9.89 -9.40
C ALA A 152 -17.24 9.73 -8.02
N ARG A 153 -18.03 9.78 -6.93
CA ARG A 153 -17.52 9.51 -5.56
C ARG A 153 -17.09 8.06 -5.38
N ALA A 154 -17.87 7.10 -5.89
CA ALA A 154 -17.53 5.67 -5.82
C ALA A 154 -16.24 5.35 -6.60
N GLN A 155 -16.08 5.92 -7.79
CA GLN A 155 -14.85 5.79 -8.58
C GLN A 155 -13.64 6.40 -7.86
N ALA A 156 -13.79 7.60 -7.26
CA ALA A 156 -12.72 8.22 -6.48
C ALA A 156 -12.35 7.40 -5.23
N ALA A 157 -13.34 6.80 -4.55
CA ALA A 157 -13.12 5.92 -3.40
C ALA A 157 -12.35 4.64 -3.81
N ALA A 158 -12.73 4.00 -4.93
CA ALA A 158 -12.04 2.81 -5.44
C ALA A 158 -10.58 3.11 -5.81
N VAL A 159 -10.30 4.25 -6.45
CA VAL A 159 -8.92 4.68 -6.77
C VAL A 159 -8.10 4.94 -5.49
N ASN A 160 -8.69 5.60 -4.49
CA ASN A 160 -8.02 5.82 -3.21
C ASN A 160 -7.72 4.50 -2.49
N GLN A 161 -8.68 3.56 -2.48
CA GLN A 161 -8.52 2.24 -1.85
C GLN A 161 -7.42 1.42 -2.53
N SER A 162 -7.38 1.40 -3.87
CA SER A 162 -6.29 0.77 -4.64
C SER A 162 -4.93 1.37 -4.24
N ALA A 163 -4.83 2.70 -4.22
CA ALA A 163 -3.59 3.40 -3.86
C ALA A 163 -3.17 3.20 -2.39
N GLU A 164 -4.11 2.93 -1.48
CA GLU A 164 -3.81 2.54 -0.09
C GLU A 164 -3.36 1.08 0.01
N SER A 165 -3.94 0.19 -0.78
CA SER A 165 -3.52 -1.22 -0.87
C SER A 165 -2.10 -1.35 -1.44
N ASP A 166 -1.80 -0.64 -2.54
CA ASP A 166 -0.44 -0.57 -3.12
C ASP A 166 0.59 -0.09 -2.08
N ARG A 167 0.28 1.00 -1.34
CA ARG A 167 1.15 1.51 -0.27
C ARG A 167 1.33 0.50 0.87
N ALA A 168 0.28 -0.25 1.22
CA ALA A 168 0.36 -1.29 2.24
C ALA A 168 1.21 -2.49 1.78
N ALA A 169 1.11 -2.87 0.50
CA ALA A 169 1.94 -3.91 -0.12
C ALA A 169 3.42 -3.49 -0.16
N ASP A 170 3.73 -2.26 -0.58
CA ASP A 170 5.10 -1.74 -0.61
C ASP A 170 5.69 -1.55 0.80
N ALA A 171 4.90 -1.10 1.77
CA ALA A 171 5.31 -1.06 3.18
C ALA A 171 5.62 -2.46 3.73
N ARG A 172 4.84 -3.48 3.35
CA ARG A 172 5.10 -4.89 3.70
C ARG A 172 6.38 -5.42 3.05
N ARG A 173 6.58 -5.18 1.74
CA ARG A 173 7.82 -5.54 1.03
C ARG A 173 9.03 -4.92 1.74
N SER A 174 9.00 -3.62 2.02
CA SER A 174 10.08 -2.92 2.71
C SER A 174 10.37 -3.46 4.12
N LEU A 175 9.34 -3.85 4.89
CA LEU A 175 9.54 -4.49 6.20
C LEU A 175 10.16 -5.89 6.08
N MET A 176 9.74 -6.69 5.09
CA MET A 176 10.31 -8.02 4.84
C MET A 176 11.76 -7.94 4.36
N ASP A 177 12.08 -6.98 3.49
CA ASP A 177 13.44 -6.77 3.00
C ASP A 177 14.37 -6.30 4.12
N ARG A 178 13.87 -5.48 5.06
CA ARG A 178 14.60 -5.13 6.30
C ARG A 178 14.80 -6.32 7.24
N LEU A 179 13.81 -7.20 7.37
CA LEU A 179 13.93 -8.42 8.18
C LEU A 179 15.02 -9.34 7.60
N ALA A 180 15.00 -9.57 6.29
CA ALA A 180 15.99 -10.37 5.58
C ALA A 180 17.40 -9.78 5.69
N ALA A 181 17.55 -8.46 5.56
CA ALA A 181 18.83 -7.78 5.77
C ALA A 181 19.35 -7.95 7.21
N ALA A 182 18.49 -7.79 8.21
CA ALA A 182 18.85 -7.98 9.62
C ALA A 182 19.22 -9.44 9.95
N GLN A 183 18.56 -10.42 9.34
CA GLN A 183 18.94 -11.83 9.43
C GLN A 183 20.32 -12.09 8.83
N ALA A 184 20.57 -11.62 7.60
CA ALA A 184 21.86 -11.78 6.93
C ALA A 184 23.01 -11.11 7.71
N GLU A 185 22.76 -9.96 8.33
CA GLU A 185 23.76 -9.30 9.18
C GLU A 185 24.01 -10.06 10.49
N ALA A 186 22.97 -10.61 11.12
CA ALA A 186 23.11 -11.44 12.31
C ALA A 186 23.92 -12.72 12.02
N ASP A 187 23.65 -13.40 10.90
CA ASP A 187 24.41 -14.59 10.49
C ASP A 187 25.86 -14.25 10.12
N ALA A 188 26.10 -13.10 9.47
CA ALA A 188 27.46 -12.61 9.23
C ALA A 188 28.22 -12.31 10.53
N GLN A 189 27.54 -11.80 11.56
CA GLN A 189 28.14 -11.56 12.88
C GLN A 189 28.37 -12.87 13.66
N ARG A 190 27.47 -13.87 13.57
CA ARG A 190 27.72 -15.23 14.11
C ARG A 190 28.99 -15.82 13.50
N ARG A 191 29.11 -15.83 12.17
CA ARG A 191 30.31 -16.32 11.45
C ARG A 191 31.60 -15.60 11.90
N ARG A 192 31.53 -14.29 12.18
CA ARG A 192 32.68 -13.51 12.71
C ARG A 192 33.02 -13.88 14.16
N ALA A 193 32.01 -14.14 15.00
CA ALA A 193 32.22 -14.60 16.37
C ALA A 193 32.83 -16.00 16.40
N ASP A 194 32.31 -16.95 15.62
CA ASP A 194 32.85 -18.31 15.47
C ASP A 194 34.32 -18.29 15.02
N ALA A 195 34.65 -17.44 14.04
CA ALA A 195 36.02 -17.25 13.57
C ALA A 195 36.94 -16.66 14.66
N ALA A 196 36.47 -15.64 15.39
CA ALA A 196 37.21 -15.05 16.51
C ALA A 196 37.41 -16.06 17.67
N GLU A 197 36.43 -16.93 17.95
CA GLU A 197 36.61 -18.00 18.94
C GLU A 197 37.61 -19.06 18.45
N ALA A 198 37.59 -19.44 17.18
CA ALA A 198 38.57 -20.34 16.58
C ALA A 198 40.00 -19.78 16.64
N ASP A 199 40.19 -18.49 16.34
CA ASP A 199 41.49 -17.82 16.47
C ASP A 199 41.90 -17.67 17.95
N ALA A 200 40.97 -17.38 18.86
CA ALA A 200 41.24 -17.40 20.29
C ALA A 200 41.55 -18.82 20.82
N ALA A 201 41.06 -19.88 20.17
CA ALA A 201 41.40 -21.26 20.49
C ALA A 201 42.80 -21.64 19.98
N ARG A 202 43.15 -21.23 18.75
CA ARG A 202 44.51 -21.35 18.19
C ARG A 202 45.54 -20.64 19.06
N LEU A 203 45.35 -19.35 19.34
CA LEU A 203 46.24 -18.57 20.22
C LEU A 203 46.31 -19.14 21.65
N ARG A 204 45.24 -19.77 22.15
CA ARG A 204 45.26 -20.51 23.44
C ARG A 204 46.06 -21.81 23.35
N GLY A 205 46.06 -22.48 22.20
CA GLY A 205 46.93 -23.61 21.91
C GLY A 205 48.40 -23.19 21.91
N ASP A 206 48.73 -22.19 21.09
CA ASP A 206 50.09 -21.68 20.92
C ASP A 206 50.68 -21.14 22.24
N ALA A 207 49.89 -20.38 23.00
CA ALA A 207 50.29 -19.85 24.31
C ALA A 207 50.45 -20.92 25.41
N LYS A 208 49.80 -22.09 25.27
CA LYS A 208 49.92 -23.22 26.21
C LYS A 208 51.00 -24.24 25.79
N GLY A 209 51.22 -24.40 24.48
CA GLY A 209 52.01 -25.51 23.93
C GLY A 209 53.52 -25.35 24.09
N GLU A 210 54.07 -24.18 23.77
CA GLU A 210 55.52 -24.04 23.58
C GLU A 210 56.22 -23.00 24.47
N PRO A 211 55.76 -21.73 24.62
CA PRO A 211 56.59 -20.70 25.25
C PRO A 211 56.85 -20.95 26.74
N GLY A 212 55.93 -21.59 27.46
CA GLY A 212 56.13 -21.95 28.87
C GLY A 212 57.22 -23.03 29.06
N GLY A 213 57.23 -24.05 28.21
CA GLY A 213 58.24 -25.11 28.24
C GLY A 213 59.62 -24.63 27.76
N VAL A 214 59.64 -23.80 26.72
CA VAL A 214 60.87 -23.18 26.19
C VAL A 214 61.48 -22.20 27.21
N VAL A 215 60.68 -21.37 27.90
CA VAL A 215 61.19 -20.48 28.96
C VAL A 215 61.72 -21.26 30.18
N ALA A 216 61.12 -22.42 30.51
CA ALA A 216 61.59 -23.26 31.61
C ALA A 216 62.90 -23.97 31.26
N THR A 217 63.03 -24.53 30.06
CA THR A 217 64.25 -25.19 29.57
C THR A 217 65.41 -24.20 29.39
N LEU A 218 65.18 -23.05 28.75
CA LEU A 218 66.19 -21.99 28.62
C LEU A 218 66.66 -21.43 29.98
N ARG A 219 65.81 -21.43 31.01
CA ARG A 219 66.23 -21.12 32.39
C ARG A 219 67.16 -22.19 32.96
N GLY A 220 66.79 -23.47 32.85
CA GLY A 220 67.62 -24.58 33.29
C GLY A 220 69.00 -24.58 32.63
N GLU A 221 69.04 -24.41 31.30
CA GLU A 221 70.31 -24.32 30.55
C GLU A 221 71.15 -23.09 30.93
N LEU A 222 70.50 -21.96 31.28
CA LEU A 222 71.21 -20.77 31.74
C LEU A 222 71.78 -20.96 33.16
N GLU A 223 71.03 -21.60 34.06
CA GLU A 223 71.48 -21.94 35.42
C GLU A 223 72.63 -22.95 35.40
N GLU A 224 72.55 -23.99 34.55
CA GLU A 224 73.64 -24.94 34.29
C GLU A 224 74.88 -24.23 33.72
N CYS A 225 74.72 -23.40 32.69
CA CYS A 225 75.81 -22.64 32.09
C CYS A 225 76.45 -21.62 33.06
N GLN A 226 75.71 -21.12 34.06
CA GLN A 226 76.25 -20.27 35.14
C GLN A 226 77.07 -21.10 36.13
N GLN A 227 76.60 -22.29 36.52
CA GLN A 227 77.34 -23.21 37.39
C GLN A 227 78.65 -23.67 36.74
N ASP A 228 78.61 -24.06 35.46
CA ASP A 228 79.80 -24.40 34.67
C ASP A 228 80.81 -23.25 34.62
N ARG A 229 80.33 -22.02 34.39
CA ARG A 229 81.19 -20.82 34.31
C ARG A 229 81.85 -20.52 35.65
N ASP A 230 81.14 -20.66 36.74
CA ASP A 230 81.66 -20.37 38.07
C ASP A 230 82.64 -21.48 38.53
N ALA A 231 82.38 -22.75 38.17
CA ALA A 231 83.34 -23.85 38.31
C ALA A 231 84.62 -23.61 37.47
N ALA A 232 84.48 -23.24 36.19
CA ALA A 232 85.59 -22.91 35.31
C ALA A 232 86.41 -21.73 35.88
N ARG A 233 85.76 -20.70 36.44
CA ARG A 233 86.44 -19.58 37.10
C ARG A 233 87.26 -20.04 38.31
N ILE A 234 86.71 -20.92 39.15
CA ILE A 234 87.44 -21.51 40.29
C ILE A 234 88.67 -22.29 39.81
N THR A 235 88.57 -23.06 38.72
CA THR A 235 89.73 -23.75 38.14
C THR A 235 90.77 -22.78 37.58
N CYS A 236 90.37 -21.69 36.92
CA CYS A 236 91.29 -20.63 36.47
C CYS A 236 92.03 -20.01 37.66
N GLU A 237 91.31 -19.61 38.71
CA GLU A 237 91.90 -19.05 39.93
C GLU A 237 92.86 -20.02 40.63
N ALA A 238 92.58 -21.33 40.60
CA ALA A 238 93.46 -22.35 41.15
C ALA A 238 94.74 -22.54 40.32
N LEU A 239 94.62 -22.63 38.99
CA LEU A 239 95.75 -22.75 38.07
C LEU A 239 96.65 -21.50 38.12
N GLN A 240 96.07 -20.30 38.22
CA GLN A 240 96.80 -19.04 38.37
C GLN A 240 97.67 -19.07 39.65
N ARG A 241 97.10 -19.47 40.79
CA ARG A 241 97.84 -19.61 42.07
C ARG A 241 98.95 -20.65 41.99
N GLN A 242 98.74 -21.75 41.25
CA GLN A 242 99.77 -22.76 41.02
C GLN A 242 100.90 -22.23 40.13
N LEU A 243 100.58 -21.46 39.10
CA LEU A 243 101.55 -20.81 38.21
C LEU A 243 102.40 -19.80 38.97
N ASP A 244 101.78 -18.92 39.75
CA ASP A 244 102.48 -17.92 40.56
C ASP A 244 103.39 -18.59 41.61
N GLY A 245 102.94 -19.69 42.22
CA GLY A 245 103.76 -20.51 43.12
C GLY A 245 104.94 -21.20 42.43
N ALA A 246 104.76 -21.70 41.20
CA ALA A 246 105.83 -22.31 40.41
C ALA A 246 106.87 -21.27 39.93
N ARG A 247 106.42 -20.06 39.56
CA ARG A 247 107.29 -18.92 39.24
C ARG A 247 108.10 -18.46 40.44
N ALA A 248 107.47 -18.30 41.61
CA ALA A 248 108.18 -17.98 42.85
C ALA A 248 109.21 -19.07 43.24
N ALA A 249 108.91 -20.35 42.97
CA ALA A 249 109.86 -21.44 43.17
C ALA A 249 111.04 -21.41 42.19
N LEU A 250 110.84 -21.00 40.93
CA LEU A 250 111.91 -20.74 39.97
C LEU A 250 112.80 -19.57 40.42
N GLU A 251 112.21 -18.44 40.81
CA GLU A 251 112.93 -17.26 41.28
C GLU A 251 113.76 -17.57 42.54
N ALA A 252 113.18 -18.30 43.51
CA ALA A 252 113.89 -18.77 44.69
C ALA A 252 115.05 -19.72 44.35
N ARG A 253 114.87 -20.63 43.37
CA ARG A 253 115.93 -21.54 42.93
C ARG A 253 117.05 -20.85 42.15
N ALA A 254 116.73 -19.83 41.35
CA ALA A 254 117.74 -18.98 40.72
C ALA A 254 118.57 -18.25 41.78
N ALA A 255 117.92 -17.59 42.74
CA ALA A 255 118.60 -16.91 43.84
C ALA A 255 119.45 -17.86 44.72
N GLU A 256 118.97 -19.08 44.98
CA GLU A 256 119.77 -20.11 45.64
C GLU A 256 120.99 -20.57 44.81
N ALA A 257 120.84 -20.69 43.49
CA ALA A 257 121.93 -21.06 42.60
C ALA A 257 123.01 -19.97 42.57
N ASP A 258 122.61 -18.71 42.38
CA ASP A 258 123.50 -17.53 42.39
C ASP A 258 124.27 -17.44 43.72
N ALA A 259 123.58 -17.61 44.86
CA ALA A 259 124.19 -17.57 46.17
C ALA A 259 125.21 -18.71 46.40
N ARG A 260 124.93 -19.91 45.87
CA ARG A 260 125.85 -21.06 45.94
C ARG A 260 127.03 -20.91 44.99
N GLU A 261 126.82 -20.40 43.78
CA GLU A 261 127.91 -20.10 42.83
C GLU A 261 128.86 -19.04 43.41
N ALA A 262 128.32 -17.99 44.03
CA ALA A 262 129.11 -16.99 44.75
C ALA A 262 129.91 -17.62 45.92
N ALA A 263 129.30 -18.50 46.71
CA ALA A 263 129.97 -19.18 47.82
C ALA A 263 131.07 -20.15 47.35
N LEU A 264 130.83 -20.95 46.31
CA LEU A 264 131.83 -21.84 45.71
C LEU A 264 132.96 -21.04 45.05
N THR A 265 132.66 -19.93 44.39
CA THR A 265 133.66 -19.01 43.83
C THR A 265 134.52 -18.39 44.93
N ALA A 266 133.92 -17.98 46.06
CA ALA A 266 134.66 -17.51 47.23
C ALA A 266 135.58 -18.61 47.82
N GLN A 267 135.11 -19.85 47.94
CA GLN A 267 135.94 -20.98 48.39
C GLN A 267 137.09 -21.28 47.42
N VAL A 268 136.83 -21.30 46.11
CA VAL A 268 137.86 -21.56 45.09
C VAL A 268 138.88 -20.42 45.03
N THR A 269 138.47 -19.17 45.17
CA THR A 269 139.41 -18.03 45.24
C THR A 269 140.24 -18.06 46.53
N GLY A 270 139.64 -18.43 47.67
CA GLY A 270 140.35 -18.68 48.93
C GLY A 270 141.38 -19.82 48.83
N LEU A 271 141.00 -20.98 48.30
CA LEU A 271 141.93 -22.09 48.10
C LEU A 271 143.05 -21.77 47.10
N ARG A 272 142.76 -20.96 46.06
CA ARG A 272 143.80 -20.46 45.15
C ARG A 272 144.73 -19.46 45.83
N SER A 273 144.24 -18.61 46.73
CA SER A 273 145.11 -17.67 47.46
C SER A 273 145.96 -18.38 48.50
N THR A 274 145.44 -19.39 49.21
CA THR A 274 146.27 -20.22 50.11
C THR A 274 147.28 -21.06 49.36
N THR A 275 146.92 -21.62 48.19
CA THR A 275 147.88 -22.35 47.34
C THR A 275 149.00 -21.43 46.88
N ARG A 276 148.69 -20.21 46.40
CA ARG A 276 149.70 -19.21 46.04
C ARG A 276 150.56 -18.76 47.23
N ALA A 277 149.97 -18.51 48.40
CA ALA A 277 150.73 -18.14 49.58
C ALA A 277 151.72 -19.24 50.00
N LEU A 278 151.30 -20.51 49.92
CA LEU A 278 152.18 -21.66 50.14
C LEU A 278 153.25 -21.80 49.04
N GLU A 279 152.91 -21.55 47.77
CA GLU A 279 153.88 -21.50 46.67
C GLU A 279 154.92 -20.39 46.86
N GLU A 280 154.50 -19.20 47.33
CA GLU A 280 155.36 -18.05 47.64
C GLU A 280 156.25 -18.31 48.87
N GLU A 281 155.70 -18.84 49.97
CA GLU A 281 156.49 -19.30 51.14
C GLU A 281 157.53 -20.37 50.73
N LEU A 282 157.14 -21.31 49.87
CA LEU A 282 158.05 -22.33 49.33
C LEU A 282 159.07 -21.76 48.34
N GLN A 283 158.76 -20.68 47.62
CA GLN A 283 159.71 -19.97 46.76
C GLN A 283 160.76 -19.22 47.60
N VAL A 284 160.36 -18.65 48.75
CA VAL A 284 161.28 -18.09 49.75
C VAL A 284 162.15 -19.20 50.35
N LEU A 285 161.57 -20.35 50.72
CA LEU A 285 162.32 -21.50 51.25
C LEU A 285 163.27 -22.13 50.22
N ARG A 286 162.94 -22.14 48.92
CA ARG A 286 163.85 -22.54 47.84
C ARG A 286 164.94 -21.51 47.52
N GLY A 287 164.77 -20.26 47.97
CA GLY A 287 165.77 -19.19 47.85
C GLY A 287 166.84 -19.24 48.95
N GLY A 288 166.64 -20.03 50.00
CA GLY A 288 167.59 -20.23 51.10
C GLY A 288 168.15 -21.65 51.11
N ASP A 289 169.47 -21.76 51.03
CA ASP A 289 170.29 -22.99 51.01
C ASP A 289 170.07 -23.99 49.86
N GLY A 290 171.16 -24.25 49.13
CA GLY A 290 171.20 -25.29 48.10
C GLY A 290 171.31 -26.69 48.71
N GLY A 291 170.33 -27.54 48.43
CA GLY A 291 170.34 -28.95 48.82
C GLY A 291 169.41 -29.79 47.94
N ASP A 292 170.01 -30.66 47.11
CA ASP A 292 169.28 -31.69 46.36
C ASP A 292 168.46 -32.58 47.30
N GLY A 293 167.15 -32.70 47.06
CA GLY A 293 166.26 -33.62 47.80
C GLY A 293 164.87 -33.09 48.12
N GLY A 294 164.62 -31.77 48.03
CA GLY A 294 163.36 -31.15 48.46
C GLY A 294 162.13 -31.33 47.55
N GLU A 295 162.27 -31.89 46.35
CA GLU A 295 161.19 -31.87 45.34
C GLU A 295 159.97 -32.74 45.68
N ASN A 296 160.17 -33.85 46.41
CA ASN A 296 159.07 -34.77 46.76
C ASN A 296 158.14 -34.24 47.85
N SER A 297 158.60 -33.36 48.75
CA SER A 297 157.77 -32.83 49.85
C SER A 297 156.76 -31.79 49.34
N VAL A 298 157.16 -30.95 48.38
CA VAL A 298 156.31 -29.92 47.76
C VAL A 298 155.09 -30.53 47.08
N LEU A 299 155.30 -31.57 46.26
CA LEU A 299 154.21 -32.31 45.62
C LEU A 299 153.27 -32.96 46.65
N GLN A 300 153.78 -33.35 47.81
CA GLN A 300 153.00 -34.01 48.87
C GLN A 300 152.04 -33.04 49.60
N ALA A 301 152.39 -31.75 49.70
CA ALA A 301 151.55 -30.72 50.31
C ALA A 301 150.57 -30.07 49.32
N VAL A 302 150.96 -29.87 48.06
CA VAL A 302 150.12 -29.20 47.04
C VAL A 302 149.14 -30.17 46.36
N ALA A 303 149.51 -31.43 46.14
CA ALA A 303 148.61 -32.42 45.54
C ALA A 303 147.26 -32.64 46.27
N PRO A 304 147.16 -32.69 47.62
CA PRO A 304 145.86 -32.78 48.28
C PRO A 304 145.00 -31.53 48.08
N LEU A 305 145.60 -30.32 48.06
CA LEU A 305 144.87 -29.07 47.77
C LEU A 305 144.38 -29.02 46.31
N MET A 306 145.20 -29.44 45.35
CA MET A 306 144.78 -29.54 43.94
C MET A 306 143.67 -30.57 43.75
N ARG A 307 143.77 -31.76 44.36
CA ARG A 307 142.68 -32.74 44.38
C ARG A 307 141.42 -32.22 45.05
N GLN A 308 141.55 -31.38 46.09
CA GLN A 308 140.40 -30.74 46.74
C GLN A 308 139.76 -29.68 45.83
N VAL A 309 140.54 -28.89 45.08
CA VAL A 309 140.02 -27.96 44.06
C VAL A 309 139.36 -28.72 42.90
N GLU A 310 139.95 -29.83 42.44
CA GLU A 310 139.35 -30.71 41.42
C GLU A 310 138.04 -31.32 41.93
N SER A 311 138.02 -31.85 43.16
CA SER A 311 136.84 -32.41 43.82
C SER A 311 135.73 -31.36 43.98
N LEU A 312 136.05 -30.16 44.45
CA LEU A 312 135.10 -29.05 44.57
C LEU A 312 134.61 -28.58 43.20
N SER A 313 135.45 -28.62 42.16
CA SER A 313 135.02 -28.29 40.79
C SER A 313 134.12 -29.37 40.17
N ALA A 314 134.34 -30.64 40.50
CA ALA A 314 133.48 -31.75 40.10
C ALA A 314 132.14 -31.71 40.85
N GLU A 315 132.18 -31.41 42.15
CA GLU A 315 130.98 -31.21 42.97
C GLU A 315 130.18 -29.99 42.48
N ALA A 316 130.83 -28.86 42.18
CA ALA A 316 130.18 -27.69 41.60
C ALA A 316 129.49 -28.01 40.26
N ARG A 317 130.14 -28.76 39.37
CA ARG A 317 129.54 -29.22 38.11
C ARG A 317 128.33 -30.14 38.34
N ALA A 318 128.46 -31.13 39.21
CA ALA A 318 127.35 -32.03 39.54
C ALA A 318 126.16 -31.28 40.18
N GLN A 319 126.42 -30.30 41.03
CA GLN A 319 125.40 -29.42 41.61
C GLN A 319 124.77 -28.49 40.56
N GLN A 320 125.54 -27.98 39.59
CA GLN A 320 125.05 -27.16 38.48
C GLN A 320 124.19 -27.97 37.49
N GLU A 321 124.56 -29.22 37.22
CA GLU A 321 123.75 -30.14 36.41
C GLU A 321 122.44 -30.49 37.13
N ALA A 322 122.49 -30.73 38.44
CA ALA A 322 121.30 -30.98 39.25
C ALA A 322 120.37 -29.75 39.37
N SER A 323 120.92 -28.54 39.53
CA SER A 323 120.11 -27.30 39.54
C SER A 323 119.49 -27.04 38.17
N ALA A 324 120.25 -27.22 37.08
CA ALA A 324 119.73 -27.10 35.72
C ALA A 324 118.67 -28.15 35.38
N ALA A 325 118.72 -29.35 35.96
CA ALA A 325 117.65 -30.35 35.84
C ALA A 325 116.36 -29.88 36.52
N VAL A 326 116.44 -29.49 37.80
CA VAL A 326 115.29 -28.95 38.56
C VAL A 326 114.71 -27.69 37.90
N GLU A 327 115.54 -26.82 37.36
CA GLU A 327 115.12 -25.62 36.65
C GLU A 327 114.40 -25.94 35.33
N ARG A 328 114.85 -26.95 34.58
CA ARG A 328 114.13 -27.46 33.39
C ARG A 328 112.77 -28.04 33.76
N ASP A 329 112.70 -28.85 34.81
CA ASP A 329 111.44 -29.45 35.28
C ASP A 329 110.44 -28.38 35.75
N LEU A 330 110.91 -27.37 36.48
CA LEU A 330 110.09 -26.24 36.91
C LEU A 330 109.65 -25.36 35.73
N ARG A 331 110.52 -25.09 34.74
CA ARG A 331 110.13 -24.39 33.50
C ARG A 331 109.08 -25.17 32.71
N ALA A 332 109.26 -26.49 32.56
CA ALA A 332 108.28 -27.35 31.89
C ALA A 332 106.92 -27.31 32.61
N ARG A 333 106.93 -27.36 33.95
CA ARG A 333 105.71 -27.24 34.77
C ARG A 333 105.05 -25.86 34.66
N CYS A 334 105.82 -24.77 34.57
CA CYS A 334 105.26 -23.44 34.31
C CYS A 334 104.60 -23.36 32.93
N ALA A 335 105.25 -23.89 31.89
CA ALA A 335 104.68 -23.93 30.54
C ALA A 335 103.39 -24.78 30.49
N GLU A 336 103.37 -25.93 31.17
CA GLU A 336 102.17 -26.77 31.28
C GLU A 336 101.03 -25.99 31.98
N LEU A 337 101.29 -25.37 33.13
CA LEU A 337 100.30 -24.56 33.86
C LEU A 337 99.82 -23.34 33.04
N GLU A 338 100.69 -22.70 32.25
CA GLU A 338 100.30 -21.64 31.31
C GLU A 338 99.34 -22.15 30.23
N THR A 339 99.62 -23.31 29.62
CA THR A 339 98.69 -23.90 28.63
C THR A 339 97.35 -24.27 29.25
N GLN A 340 97.35 -24.87 30.45
CA GLN A 340 96.12 -25.20 31.19
C GLN A 340 95.33 -23.93 31.58
N ALA A 341 95.99 -22.88 32.05
CA ALA A 341 95.35 -21.60 32.38
C ALA A 341 94.72 -20.92 31.14
N SER A 342 95.42 -20.94 30.00
CA SER A 342 94.87 -20.40 28.74
C SER A 342 93.64 -21.17 28.25
N ALA A 343 93.66 -22.51 28.32
CA ALA A 343 92.51 -23.35 27.96
C ALA A 343 91.30 -23.12 28.88
N ALA A 344 91.52 -22.94 30.19
CA ALA A 344 90.47 -22.63 31.16
C ALA A 344 89.88 -21.22 30.95
N ALA A 345 90.71 -20.24 30.59
CA ALA A 345 90.26 -18.90 30.22
C ALA A 345 89.39 -18.91 28.95
N GLU A 346 89.78 -19.67 27.92
CA GLU A 346 88.95 -19.88 26.73
C GLU A 346 87.62 -20.56 27.04
N ALA A 347 87.62 -21.59 27.88
CA ALA A 347 86.39 -22.27 28.31
C ALA A 347 85.44 -21.29 29.02
N THR A 348 85.97 -20.45 29.92
CA THR A 348 85.22 -19.40 30.61
C THR A 348 84.64 -18.36 29.63
N ALA A 349 85.40 -17.98 28.59
CA ALA A 349 84.92 -17.08 27.54
C ALA A 349 83.79 -17.70 26.68
N LYS A 350 83.92 -18.98 26.30
CA LYS A 350 82.89 -19.74 25.56
C LYS A 350 81.59 -19.88 26.38
N LEU A 351 81.70 -20.20 27.67
CA LEU A 351 80.56 -20.26 28.59
C LEU A 351 79.89 -18.89 28.78
N ARG A 352 80.66 -17.81 28.87
CA ARG A 352 80.11 -16.44 28.93
C ARG A 352 79.32 -16.08 27.68
N ALA A 353 79.82 -16.41 26.49
CA ALA A 353 79.12 -16.18 25.23
C ALA A 353 77.83 -17.03 25.12
N ARG A 354 77.87 -18.29 25.55
CA ARG A 354 76.67 -19.16 25.63
C ARG A 354 75.62 -18.58 26.58
N GLY A 355 76.02 -18.12 27.77
CA GLY A 355 75.12 -17.47 28.72
C GLY A 355 74.42 -16.24 28.15
N GLN A 356 75.17 -15.35 27.47
CA GLN A 356 74.59 -14.17 26.80
C GLN A 356 73.60 -14.54 25.68
N ALA A 357 73.90 -15.59 24.91
CA ALA A 357 72.98 -16.10 23.90
C ALA A 357 71.68 -16.63 24.54
N LEU A 358 71.77 -17.41 25.60
CA LEU A 358 70.62 -17.93 26.36
C LEU A 358 69.78 -16.80 26.99
N GLU A 359 70.41 -15.78 27.58
CA GLU A 359 69.74 -14.59 28.10
C GLU A 359 68.94 -13.85 26.99
N SER A 360 69.54 -13.69 25.81
CA SER A 360 68.87 -13.05 24.66
C SER A 360 67.70 -13.87 24.12
N ALA A 361 67.83 -15.20 24.05
CA ALA A 361 66.77 -16.12 23.66
C ALA A 361 65.60 -16.11 24.67
N LEU A 362 65.93 -16.07 25.97
CA LEU A 362 64.95 -15.98 27.06
C LEU A 362 64.17 -14.66 27.00
N ALA A 363 64.84 -13.54 26.69
CA ALA A 363 64.18 -12.25 26.49
C ALA A 363 63.23 -12.28 25.28
N GLY A 364 63.70 -12.76 24.12
CA GLY A 364 62.88 -12.90 22.92
C GLY A 364 61.66 -13.81 23.13
N SER A 365 61.82 -14.93 23.85
CA SER A 365 60.70 -15.82 24.18
C SER A 365 59.67 -15.18 25.12
N ARG A 366 60.09 -14.28 26.03
CA ARG A 366 59.16 -13.51 26.88
C ARG A 366 58.41 -12.46 26.08
N GLU A 367 59.07 -11.77 25.15
CA GLU A 367 58.39 -10.83 24.24
C GLU A 367 57.39 -11.53 23.32
N ALA A 368 57.71 -12.72 22.81
CA ALA A 368 56.76 -13.53 22.04
C ALA A 368 55.53 -13.90 22.91
N GLN A 369 55.76 -14.30 24.16
CA GLN A 369 54.68 -14.63 25.10
C GLN A 369 53.78 -13.43 25.42
N THR A 370 54.34 -12.23 25.65
CA THR A 370 53.53 -11.03 25.92
C THR A 370 52.75 -10.57 24.68
N ARG A 371 53.32 -10.66 23.48
CA ARG A 371 52.59 -10.38 22.22
C ARG A 371 51.42 -11.34 22.00
N LEU A 372 51.62 -12.65 22.24
CA LEU A 372 50.53 -13.65 22.17
C LEU A 372 49.42 -13.38 23.21
N GLN A 373 49.78 -12.96 24.43
CA GLN A 373 48.81 -12.57 25.46
C GLN A 373 48.00 -11.32 25.06
N GLN A 374 48.65 -10.31 24.48
CA GLN A 374 47.99 -9.11 23.96
C GLN A 374 47.06 -9.43 22.79
N GLN A 375 47.49 -10.28 21.84
CA GLN A 375 46.64 -10.76 20.75
C GLN A 375 45.42 -11.53 21.28
N LEU A 376 45.60 -12.42 22.24
CA LEU A 376 44.50 -13.17 22.86
C LEU A 376 43.51 -12.25 23.61
N ALA A 377 43.99 -11.17 24.23
CA ALA A 377 43.12 -10.16 24.85
C ALA A 377 42.29 -9.42 23.80
N ALA A 378 42.94 -8.91 22.74
CA ALA A 378 42.27 -8.20 21.65
C ALA A 378 41.20 -9.06 20.95
N VAL A 379 41.48 -10.36 20.69
CA VAL A 379 40.50 -11.27 20.09
C VAL A 379 39.31 -11.53 21.03
N ARG A 380 39.52 -11.59 22.35
CA ARG A 380 38.42 -11.72 23.33
C ARG A 380 37.54 -10.47 23.38
N GLU A 381 38.13 -9.29 23.31
CA GLU A 381 37.39 -8.02 23.24
C GLU A 381 36.58 -7.91 21.94
N ALA A 382 37.18 -8.28 20.80
CA ALA A 382 36.48 -8.34 19.51
C ALA A 382 35.31 -9.35 19.53
N HIS A 383 35.52 -10.54 20.10
CA HIS A 383 34.46 -11.54 20.28
C HIS A 383 33.32 -11.02 21.18
N ALA A 384 33.64 -10.36 22.29
CA ALA A 384 32.64 -9.77 23.18
C ALA A 384 31.83 -8.67 22.48
N ALA A 385 32.47 -7.81 21.69
CA ALA A 385 31.81 -6.78 20.89
C ALA A 385 30.88 -7.38 19.82
N LEU A 386 31.34 -8.40 19.08
CA LEU A 386 30.51 -9.13 18.09
C LEU A 386 29.32 -9.83 18.75
N SER A 387 29.50 -10.43 19.92
CA SER A 387 28.42 -11.06 20.70
C SER A 387 27.35 -10.05 21.13
N GLN A 388 27.76 -8.85 21.55
CA GLN A 388 26.84 -7.76 21.88
C GLN A 388 26.09 -7.23 20.66
N GLN A 389 26.77 -7.06 19.51
CA GLN A 389 26.12 -6.66 18.26
C GLN A 389 25.08 -7.70 17.80
N HIS A 390 25.43 -8.99 17.89
CA HIS A 390 24.53 -10.07 17.52
C HIS A 390 23.26 -10.09 18.40
N ALA A 391 23.42 -9.91 19.72
CA ALA A 391 22.28 -9.81 20.63
C ALA A 391 21.37 -8.61 20.32
N ALA A 392 21.95 -7.47 19.90
CA ALA A 392 21.17 -6.31 19.46
C ALA A 392 20.38 -6.60 18.16
N LEU A 393 20.98 -7.27 17.19
CA LEU A 393 20.31 -7.66 15.95
C LEU A 393 19.18 -8.69 16.17
N GLU A 394 19.34 -9.63 17.11
CA GLU A 394 18.24 -10.55 17.46
C GLU A 394 17.04 -9.83 18.08
N VAL A 395 17.29 -8.78 18.89
CA VAL A 395 16.23 -7.91 19.42
C VAL A 395 15.54 -7.11 18.32
N GLU A 396 16.29 -6.56 17.36
CA GLU A 396 15.69 -5.87 16.20
C GLU A 396 14.89 -6.83 15.31
N ARG A 397 15.39 -8.04 15.05
CA ARG A 397 14.67 -9.10 14.32
C ARG A 397 13.35 -9.45 15.02
N GLY A 398 13.38 -9.62 16.35
CA GLY A 398 12.17 -9.88 17.15
C GLY A 398 11.16 -8.73 17.06
N ARG A 399 11.63 -7.48 17.10
CA ARG A 399 10.79 -6.28 16.93
C ARG A 399 10.16 -6.21 15.54
N LEU A 400 10.91 -6.48 14.48
CA LEU A 400 10.41 -6.48 13.11
C LEU A 400 9.40 -7.62 12.87
N ALA A 401 9.65 -8.81 13.42
CA ALA A 401 8.69 -9.93 13.37
C ALA A 401 7.36 -9.56 14.04
N ALA A 402 7.39 -9.02 15.26
CA ALA A 402 6.19 -8.56 15.96
C ALA A 402 5.44 -7.44 15.21
N GLN A 403 6.16 -6.56 14.51
CA GLN A 403 5.55 -5.55 13.63
C GLN A 403 4.87 -6.18 12.41
N ALA A 404 5.47 -7.20 11.81
CA ALA A 404 4.88 -7.95 10.69
C ALA A 404 3.62 -8.71 11.13
N GLU A 405 3.66 -9.44 12.25
CA GLU A 405 2.50 -10.13 12.83
C GLU A 405 1.35 -9.15 13.14
N SER A 406 1.66 -8.01 13.76
CA SER A 406 0.68 -6.94 14.01
C SER A 406 0.12 -6.32 12.72
N GLY A 407 0.93 -6.24 11.65
CA GLY A 407 0.49 -5.79 10.32
C GLY A 407 -0.34 -6.83 9.56
N TRP A 408 -0.18 -8.11 9.86
CA TRP A 408 -0.98 -9.21 9.32
C TRP A 408 -2.33 -9.31 10.03
N ALA A 409 -2.32 -9.31 11.37
CA ALA A 409 -3.54 -9.35 12.19
C ALA A 409 -4.48 -8.16 11.89
N ARG A 410 -3.95 -6.95 11.68
CA ARG A 410 -4.76 -5.79 11.29
C ARG A 410 -5.41 -5.94 9.92
N ALA A 411 -4.73 -6.55 8.95
CA ALA A 411 -5.31 -6.78 7.63
C ALA A 411 -6.35 -7.90 7.64
N GLN A 412 -6.17 -8.95 8.45
CA GLN A 412 -7.23 -9.96 8.65
C GLN A 412 -8.47 -9.35 9.30
N ALA A 413 -8.30 -8.47 10.29
CA ALA A 413 -9.42 -7.75 10.90
C ALA A 413 -10.17 -6.89 9.86
N ALA A 414 -9.44 -6.12 9.04
CA ALA A 414 -10.03 -5.30 7.98
C ALA A 414 -10.75 -6.14 6.90
N ALA A 415 -10.19 -7.29 6.50
CA ALA A 415 -10.85 -8.21 5.56
C ALA A 415 -12.14 -8.80 6.16
N ALA A 416 -12.09 -9.24 7.42
CA ALA A 416 -13.27 -9.76 8.12
C ALA A 416 -14.35 -8.69 8.38
N GLU A 417 -13.97 -7.41 8.47
CA GLU A 417 -14.91 -6.28 8.55
C GLU A 417 -15.53 -5.99 7.17
N ALA A 418 -14.73 -5.99 6.09
CA ALA A 418 -15.24 -5.87 4.72
C ALA A 418 -16.26 -6.98 4.39
N ASP A 419 -15.93 -8.25 4.69
CA ASP A 419 -16.83 -9.40 4.52
C ASP A 419 -18.17 -9.25 5.27
N ARG A 420 -18.17 -8.62 6.46
CA ARG A 420 -19.40 -8.34 7.20
C ARG A 420 -20.23 -7.28 6.49
N THR A 421 -19.61 -6.16 6.10
CA THR A 421 -20.32 -5.08 5.40
C THR A 421 -20.90 -5.55 4.05
N ALA A 422 -20.22 -6.46 3.35
CA ALA A 422 -20.73 -7.06 2.12
C ALA A 422 -22.00 -7.88 2.38
N ARG A 423 -22.01 -8.74 3.41
CA ARG A 423 -23.20 -9.52 3.81
C ARG A 423 -24.35 -8.65 4.31
N GLU A 424 -24.03 -7.54 5.00
CA GLU A 424 -25.03 -6.56 5.43
C GLU A 424 -25.67 -5.87 4.21
N LEU A 425 -24.88 -5.44 3.22
CA LEU A 425 -25.39 -4.87 1.97
C LEU A 425 -26.16 -5.89 1.11
N GLU A 426 -25.74 -7.16 1.07
CA GLU A 426 -26.49 -8.25 0.43
C GLU A 426 -27.87 -8.43 1.07
N ALA A 427 -27.94 -8.48 2.40
CA ALA A 427 -29.21 -8.60 3.12
C ALA A 427 -30.10 -7.34 2.96
N GLU A 428 -29.53 -6.13 2.93
CA GLU A 428 -30.27 -4.91 2.62
C GLU A 428 -30.79 -4.90 1.18
N LEU A 429 -30.00 -5.41 0.23
CA LEU A 429 -30.38 -5.55 -1.17
C LEU A 429 -31.55 -6.53 -1.35
N GLU A 430 -31.46 -7.74 -0.78
CA GLU A 430 -32.55 -8.72 -0.78
C GLU A 430 -33.83 -8.12 -0.17
N ALA A 431 -33.72 -7.43 0.97
CA ALA A 431 -34.84 -6.76 1.62
C ALA A 431 -35.43 -5.61 0.77
N ALA A 432 -34.61 -4.88 0.03
CA ALA A 432 -35.05 -3.83 -0.89
C ALA A 432 -35.73 -4.41 -2.13
N GLN A 433 -35.18 -5.48 -2.72
CA GLN A 433 -35.75 -6.21 -3.85
C GLN A 433 -37.11 -6.84 -3.47
N ALA A 434 -37.22 -7.46 -2.29
CA ALA A 434 -38.49 -8.00 -1.78
C ALA A 434 -39.56 -6.91 -1.58
N ARG A 435 -39.17 -5.73 -1.06
CA ARG A 435 -40.09 -4.57 -0.96
C ARG A 435 -40.52 -4.06 -2.32
N ALA A 436 -39.60 -3.97 -3.29
CA ALA A 436 -39.94 -3.56 -4.66
C ALA A 436 -40.90 -4.57 -5.32
N ALA A 437 -40.69 -5.87 -5.14
CA ALA A 437 -41.60 -6.90 -5.64
C ALA A 437 -43.01 -6.78 -5.03
N GLY A 438 -43.12 -6.62 -3.70
CA GLY A 438 -44.42 -6.43 -3.04
C GLY A 438 -45.12 -5.12 -3.41
N LEU A 439 -44.38 -4.04 -3.68
CA LEU A 439 -44.93 -2.80 -4.23
C LEU A 439 -45.40 -2.98 -5.67
N ALA A 440 -44.67 -3.71 -6.51
CA ALA A 440 -45.09 -4.02 -7.88
C ALA A 440 -46.36 -4.90 -7.92
N GLU A 441 -46.46 -5.91 -7.05
CA GLU A 441 -47.67 -6.71 -6.86
C GLU A 441 -48.86 -5.83 -6.45
N ARG A 442 -48.66 -4.89 -5.51
CA ARG A 442 -49.69 -3.94 -5.07
C ARG A 442 -50.11 -2.95 -6.16
N VAL A 443 -49.18 -2.50 -7.01
CA VAL A 443 -49.50 -1.69 -8.19
C VAL A 443 -50.35 -2.50 -9.17
N ALA A 444 -49.97 -3.75 -9.46
CA ALA A 444 -50.75 -4.65 -10.31
C ALA A 444 -52.14 -4.98 -9.74
N GLU A 445 -52.28 -5.11 -8.41
CA GLU A 445 -53.59 -5.27 -7.75
C GLU A 445 -54.45 -4.02 -7.93
N LEU A 446 -53.89 -2.81 -7.74
CA LEU A 446 -54.61 -1.56 -7.94
C LEU A 446 -55.02 -1.34 -9.40
N GLU A 447 -54.19 -1.74 -10.35
CA GLU A 447 -54.50 -1.71 -11.79
C GLU A 447 -55.59 -2.74 -12.14
N GLY A 448 -55.48 -4.00 -11.68
CA GLY A 448 -56.54 -4.99 -11.85
C GLY A 448 -57.88 -4.60 -11.22
N ARG A 449 -57.86 -3.92 -10.05
CA ARG A 449 -59.06 -3.35 -9.41
C ARG A 449 -59.62 -2.16 -10.16
N ARG A 450 -58.77 -1.35 -10.82
CA ARG A 450 -59.21 -0.29 -11.73
C ARG A 450 -59.90 -0.89 -12.95
N ASP A 451 -59.33 -1.91 -13.56
CA ASP A 451 -59.90 -2.54 -14.77
C ASP A 451 -61.21 -3.28 -14.46
N ALA A 452 -61.29 -3.97 -13.32
CA ALA A 452 -62.54 -4.59 -12.85
C ALA A 452 -63.65 -3.55 -12.58
N ASN A 453 -63.32 -2.41 -11.95
CA ASN A 453 -64.28 -1.32 -11.74
C ASN A 453 -64.66 -0.60 -13.05
N GLY A 454 -63.70 -0.44 -13.99
CA GLY A 454 -63.95 0.11 -15.33
C GLY A 454 -64.84 -0.79 -16.20
N GLY A 455 -64.78 -2.11 -15.99
CA GLY A 455 -65.71 -3.08 -16.58
C GLY A 455 -67.16 -2.81 -16.18
N PHE A 456 -67.41 -2.38 -14.94
CA PHE A 456 -68.77 -2.09 -14.45
C PHE A 456 -69.40 -0.87 -15.14
N ASP A 457 -68.61 0.16 -15.45
CA ASP A 457 -69.05 1.31 -16.28
C ASP A 457 -69.28 0.91 -17.75
N ARG A 458 -68.57 -0.11 -18.24
CA ARG A 458 -68.75 -0.64 -19.60
C ARG A 458 -70.03 -1.48 -19.70
N GLU A 459 -70.38 -2.28 -18.68
CA GLU A 459 -71.68 -2.97 -18.61
C GLU A 459 -72.86 -1.99 -18.44
N LEU A 460 -72.71 -0.94 -17.61
CA LEU A 460 -73.76 0.08 -17.44
C LEU A 460 -74.08 0.81 -18.77
N ARG A 461 -73.08 1.11 -19.60
CA ARG A 461 -73.30 1.66 -20.95
C ARG A 461 -73.80 0.63 -21.97
N GLY A 462 -73.49 -0.66 -21.80
CA GLY A 462 -73.95 -1.74 -22.67
C GLY A 462 -75.47 -2.00 -22.61
N SER A 463 -76.16 -1.52 -21.58
CA SER A 463 -77.61 -1.77 -21.39
C SER A 463 -78.55 -0.79 -22.11
N SER A 464 -78.03 0.29 -22.72
CA SER A 464 -78.85 1.32 -23.40
C SER A 464 -78.38 1.53 -24.85
N GLY A 465 -78.69 0.59 -25.74
CA GLY A 465 -78.18 0.66 -27.12
C GLY A 465 -78.73 -0.33 -28.15
N ALA A 466 -79.95 -0.88 -27.96
CA ALA A 466 -80.63 -1.61 -29.03
C ALA A 466 -81.37 -0.64 -29.96
N ALA A 467 -80.64 0.09 -30.81
CA ALA A 467 -81.19 0.93 -31.87
C ALA A 467 -80.26 0.99 -33.09
N GLU A 468 -80.83 0.83 -34.28
CA GLU A 468 -80.17 0.54 -35.54
C GLU A 468 -79.23 1.64 -36.08
N GLY A 469 -78.03 1.20 -36.49
CA GLY A 469 -77.38 1.48 -37.76
C GLY A 469 -77.40 2.87 -38.40
N VAL A 470 -76.19 3.45 -38.56
CA VAL A 470 -75.73 4.11 -39.80
C VAL A 470 -74.25 3.74 -39.99
N ALA A 471 -73.81 3.59 -41.24
CA ALA A 471 -72.48 3.10 -41.61
C ALA A 471 -71.43 4.22 -41.72
N GLY A 472 -70.17 3.84 -41.43
CA GLY A 472 -68.96 4.45 -42.00
C GLY A 472 -68.42 5.68 -41.29
N VAL A 473 -67.18 5.57 -40.80
CA VAL A 473 -66.04 6.50 -40.98
C VAL A 473 -64.87 5.92 -40.17
N ASP A 474 -63.72 5.74 -40.81
CA ASP A 474 -62.46 5.42 -40.12
C ASP A 474 -62.01 6.61 -39.27
N GLY A 475 -61.58 6.36 -38.03
CA GLY A 475 -61.09 7.40 -37.13
C GLY A 475 -60.44 6.79 -35.88
N ASP A 476 -59.24 7.25 -35.57
CA ASP A 476 -58.32 6.65 -34.59
C ASP A 476 -58.87 6.48 -33.16
N ASP A 477 -58.30 5.49 -32.47
CA ASP A 477 -58.50 5.25 -31.04
C ASP A 477 -58.07 6.45 -30.19
N ASP A 478 -59.03 7.08 -29.50
CA ASP A 478 -58.82 7.74 -28.20
C ASP A 478 -60.17 8.04 -27.51
N TYR A 479 -60.85 6.97 -27.07
CA TYR A 479 -62.09 7.03 -26.30
C TYR A 479 -61.85 6.57 -24.84
N PHE A 480 -62.45 7.29 -23.89
CA PHE A 480 -62.34 7.15 -22.41
C PHE A 480 -61.04 7.76 -21.80
N HIS A 481 -61.06 8.60 -20.75
CA HIS A 481 -62.14 8.95 -19.81
C HIS A 481 -62.26 10.48 -19.59
N ARG A 482 -63.51 10.96 -19.59
CA ARG A 482 -63.93 11.94 -18.56
C ARG A 482 -64.43 11.17 -17.35
N LEU A 483 -64.15 11.72 -16.17
CA LEU A 483 -65.03 11.86 -15.00
C LEU A 483 -64.18 12.52 -13.88
N SER A 484 -64.79 13.35 -13.03
CA SER A 484 -64.26 13.91 -11.77
C SER A 484 -63.05 14.86 -11.82
N ALA A 485 -62.85 15.78 -10.86
CA ALA A 485 -63.63 16.05 -9.64
C ALA A 485 -63.77 17.57 -9.37
N SER A 486 -64.73 17.90 -8.51
CA SER A 486 -64.98 19.23 -7.93
C SER A 486 -64.82 19.21 -6.40
N VAL A 487 -64.81 20.40 -5.77
CA VAL A 487 -64.79 20.68 -4.29
C VAL A 487 -63.36 20.65 -3.71
N VAL A 488 -62.89 21.54 -2.82
CA VAL A 488 -63.44 22.67 -2.00
C VAL A 488 -63.12 24.03 -2.68
N GLY A 489 -63.73 25.20 -2.43
CA GLY A 489 -64.76 25.73 -1.51
C GLY A 489 -65.06 27.19 -1.92
N ARG A 490 -65.14 28.22 -1.05
CA ARG A 490 -65.92 28.46 0.19
C ARG A 490 -65.79 29.96 0.57
N ASP A 491 -66.90 30.71 0.45
CA ASP A 491 -67.44 31.78 1.33
C ASP A 491 -68.05 32.98 0.54
N GLY A 492 -69.13 33.57 1.09
CA GLY A 492 -69.73 34.84 0.62
C GLY A 492 -71.22 34.77 0.20
N GLY A 493 -72.14 34.86 1.16
CA GLY A 493 -73.58 34.63 0.98
C GLY A 493 -74.44 35.69 0.26
N GLY A 494 -75.76 35.44 0.23
CA GLY A 494 -76.80 36.34 -0.28
C GLY A 494 -78.16 35.62 -0.44
N ASP A 495 -79.16 36.00 0.37
CA ASP A 495 -80.51 35.40 0.38
C ASP A 495 -81.36 35.67 -0.87
N GLY A 496 -82.30 34.76 -1.16
CA GLY A 496 -83.37 34.94 -2.15
C GLY A 496 -84.23 33.68 -2.30
N ALA A 497 -85.49 33.71 -1.83
CA ALA A 497 -86.31 32.53 -1.60
C ALA A 497 -87.28 32.13 -2.75
N THR A 498 -88.02 31.03 -2.54
CA THR A 498 -89.15 30.46 -3.35
C THR A 498 -88.73 29.68 -4.61
N ALA A 499 -89.42 28.61 -5.04
CA ALA A 499 -90.40 27.70 -4.41
C ALA A 499 -90.38 26.34 -5.20
N PRO A 500 -90.92 25.23 -4.68
CA PRO A 500 -90.53 23.89 -5.12
C PRO A 500 -91.42 23.30 -6.23
N GLU A 501 -90.82 22.53 -7.14
CA GLU A 501 -91.53 21.59 -8.02
C GLU A 501 -90.80 20.24 -8.14
N GLN A 502 -91.56 19.20 -8.47
CA GLN A 502 -91.24 17.80 -8.22
C GLN A 502 -90.14 17.24 -9.14
N ALA A 503 -88.98 16.87 -8.59
CA ALA A 503 -87.89 16.19 -9.31
C ALA A 503 -87.43 14.90 -8.58
N GLY A 504 -88.33 13.93 -8.44
CA GLY A 504 -88.01 12.59 -7.93
C GLY A 504 -87.47 11.68 -9.03
N GLY A 505 -86.25 11.16 -8.89
CA GLY A 505 -85.67 10.21 -9.85
C GLY A 505 -84.13 10.14 -9.79
N GLY A 506 -83.45 11.05 -10.50
CA GLY A 506 -82.01 10.96 -10.79
C GLY A 506 -81.02 11.34 -9.67
N GLY A 507 -81.48 11.60 -8.45
CA GLY A 507 -80.61 12.03 -7.34
C GLY A 507 -79.65 10.93 -6.86
N LEU A 508 -80.14 9.68 -6.81
CA LEU A 508 -79.33 8.52 -6.38
C LEU A 508 -78.23 8.19 -7.40
N ASP A 509 -78.50 8.30 -8.70
CA ASP A 509 -77.51 7.99 -9.73
C ASP A 509 -76.43 9.06 -9.83
N ARG A 510 -76.75 10.35 -9.62
CA ARG A 510 -75.73 11.40 -9.45
C ARG A 510 -74.89 11.21 -8.20
N GLN A 511 -75.49 10.78 -7.07
CA GLN A 511 -74.71 10.47 -5.86
C GLN A 511 -73.84 9.22 -6.03
N ARG A 512 -74.33 8.18 -6.71
CA ARG A 512 -73.56 6.97 -7.07
C ARG A 512 -72.41 7.31 -8.01
N SER A 513 -72.66 8.13 -9.04
CA SER A 513 -71.64 8.67 -9.94
C SER A 513 -70.58 9.43 -9.14
N LEU A 514 -70.94 10.44 -8.35
CA LEU A 514 -69.99 11.22 -7.54
C LEU A 514 -69.22 10.37 -6.52
N ALA A 515 -69.80 9.25 -6.04
CA ALA A 515 -69.12 8.31 -5.16
C ALA A 515 -68.15 7.39 -5.94
N ALA A 516 -68.51 6.93 -7.13
CA ALA A 516 -67.63 6.17 -8.03
C ALA A 516 -66.46 7.04 -8.52
N GLU A 517 -66.76 8.27 -8.95
CA GLU A 517 -65.80 9.34 -9.28
C GLU A 517 -64.76 9.56 -8.17
N ARG A 518 -65.22 9.75 -6.93
CA ARG A 518 -64.32 9.94 -5.78
C ARG A 518 -63.48 8.70 -5.49
N ARG A 519 -64.06 7.50 -5.60
CA ARG A 519 -63.32 6.23 -5.43
C ARG A 519 -62.27 6.02 -6.52
N ALA A 520 -62.57 6.41 -7.76
CA ALA A 520 -61.63 6.36 -8.87
C ALA A 520 -60.49 7.37 -8.69
N ALA A 521 -60.79 8.57 -8.19
CA ALA A 521 -59.78 9.57 -7.86
C ALA A 521 -58.86 9.11 -6.71
N THR A 522 -59.42 8.59 -5.61
CA THR A 522 -58.59 8.06 -4.50
C THR A 522 -57.79 6.83 -4.93
N ALA A 523 -58.35 5.94 -5.75
CA ALA A 523 -57.60 4.79 -6.28
C ALA A 523 -56.47 5.22 -7.24
N ALA A 524 -56.65 6.30 -7.99
CA ALA A 524 -55.60 6.88 -8.83
C ALA A 524 -54.49 7.53 -7.99
N GLU A 525 -54.84 8.27 -6.92
CA GLU A 525 -53.87 8.83 -5.97
C GLU A 525 -53.10 7.73 -5.22
N GLU A 526 -53.78 6.66 -4.77
CA GLU A 526 -53.16 5.48 -4.15
C GLU A 526 -52.22 4.75 -5.11
N ARG A 527 -52.61 4.60 -6.39
CA ARG A 527 -51.75 4.01 -7.44
C ARG A 527 -50.53 4.88 -7.72
N ASP A 528 -50.71 6.18 -7.93
CA ASP A 528 -49.61 7.09 -8.27
C ASP A 528 -48.62 7.22 -7.08
N ALA A 529 -49.11 7.15 -5.84
CA ALA A 529 -48.27 7.00 -4.65
C ALA A 529 -47.52 5.67 -4.62
N ALA A 530 -48.18 4.53 -4.90
CA ALA A 530 -47.54 3.22 -4.93
C ALA A 530 -46.48 3.10 -6.05
N VAL A 531 -46.71 3.72 -7.22
CA VAL A 531 -45.74 3.81 -8.32
C VAL A 531 -44.55 4.69 -7.94
N ALA A 532 -44.78 5.81 -7.22
CA ALA A 532 -43.70 6.63 -6.70
C ALA A 532 -42.84 5.87 -5.66
N GLU A 533 -43.48 5.17 -4.72
CA GLU A 533 -42.79 4.29 -3.75
C GLU A 533 -42.00 3.17 -4.43
N LEU A 534 -42.58 2.52 -5.45
CA LEU A 534 -41.91 1.49 -6.25
C LEU A 534 -40.67 2.05 -6.97
N SER A 535 -40.79 3.23 -7.60
CA SER A 535 -39.66 3.87 -8.28
C SER A 535 -38.52 4.23 -7.32
N ALA A 536 -38.85 4.67 -6.09
CA ALA A 536 -37.88 4.94 -5.04
C ALA A 536 -37.25 3.66 -4.48
N ALA A 537 -38.01 2.56 -4.39
CA ALA A 537 -37.49 1.24 -4.00
C ALA A 537 -36.51 0.69 -5.05
N LEU A 538 -36.86 0.75 -6.34
CA LEU A 538 -36.00 0.34 -7.44
C LEU A 538 -34.72 1.19 -7.53
N ALA A 539 -34.80 2.50 -7.29
CA ALA A 539 -33.63 3.36 -7.20
C ALA A 539 -32.69 2.94 -6.04
N ARG A 540 -33.24 2.55 -4.88
CA ARG A 540 -32.46 2.02 -3.75
C ARG A 540 -31.80 0.69 -4.08
N VAL A 541 -32.52 -0.24 -4.72
CA VAL A 541 -31.97 -1.51 -5.22
C VAL A 541 -30.76 -1.24 -6.12
N ALA A 542 -30.88 -0.38 -7.13
CA ALA A 542 -29.78 -0.03 -8.02
C ALA A 542 -28.57 0.60 -7.29
N THR A 543 -28.78 1.40 -6.25
CA THR A 543 -27.67 1.95 -5.44
C THR A 543 -27.00 0.88 -4.56
N LEU A 544 -27.75 -0.10 -4.06
CA LEU A 544 -27.21 -1.21 -3.27
C LEU A 544 -26.44 -2.19 -4.16
N GLU A 545 -26.95 -2.53 -5.36
CA GLU A 545 -26.26 -3.34 -6.37
C GLU A 545 -24.93 -2.71 -6.80
N ALA A 546 -24.91 -1.39 -7.04
CA ALA A 546 -23.67 -0.67 -7.36
C ALA A 546 -22.68 -0.67 -6.19
N SER A 547 -23.16 -0.56 -4.95
CA SER A 547 -22.31 -0.58 -3.75
C SER A 547 -21.73 -1.97 -3.48
N LEU A 548 -22.55 -3.01 -3.63
CA LEU A 548 -22.13 -4.41 -3.51
C LEU A 548 -21.14 -4.80 -4.61
N SER A 549 -21.40 -4.41 -5.86
CA SER A 549 -20.47 -4.65 -6.97
C SER A 549 -19.11 -3.96 -6.73
N ALA A 550 -19.12 -2.71 -6.23
CA ALA A 550 -17.89 -2.02 -5.85
C ALA A 550 -17.13 -2.78 -4.75
N GLN A 551 -17.81 -3.22 -3.67
CA GLN A 551 -17.18 -4.02 -2.63
C GLN A 551 -16.65 -5.38 -3.13
N GLN A 552 -17.40 -6.09 -3.97
CA GLN A 552 -16.95 -7.35 -4.57
C GLN A 552 -15.70 -7.16 -5.45
N THR A 553 -15.62 -6.06 -6.22
CA THR A 553 -14.40 -5.74 -6.98
C THR A 553 -13.21 -5.39 -6.09
N ALA A 554 -13.44 -4.68 -4.98
CA ALA A 554 -12.40 -4.37 -4.00
C ALA A 554 -11.90 -5.64 -3.27
N ALA A 555 -12.81 -6.54 -2.87
CA ALA A 555 -12.48 -7.82 -2.27
C ALA A 555 -11.71 -8.73 -3.24
N ALA A 556 -12.10 -8.78 -4.52
CA ALA A 556 -11.38 -9.52 -5.56
C ALA A 556 -9.99 -8.93 -5.85
N GLY A 557 -9.81 -7.61 -5.75
CA GLY A 557 -8.51 -6.94 -5.80
C GLY A 557 -7.61 -7.38 -4.63
N ALA A 558 -8.10 -7.23 -3.40
CA ALA A 558 -7.38 -7.64 -2.19
C ALA A 558 -7.04 -9.13 -2.16
N ALA A 559 -7.90 -9.99 -2.70
CA ALA A 559 -7.64 -11.43 -2.83
C ALA A 559 -6.48 -11.72 -3.80
N ARG A 560 -6.45 -11.08 -4.99
CA ARG A 560 -5.33 -11.20 -5.95
C ARG A 560 -4.02 -10.65 -5.39
N GLU A 561 -4.06 -9.56 -4.63
CA GLU A 561 -2.89 -9.02 -3.95
C GLU A 561 -2.37 -9.97 -2.85
N ALA A 562 -3.26 -10.64 -2.12
CA ALA A 562 -2.88 -11.67 -1.15
C ALA A 562 -2.26 -12.89 -1.85
N GLU A 563 -2.84 -13.33 -2.98
CA GLU A 563 -2.34 -14.44 -3.80
C GLU A 563 -0.94 -14.14 -4.36
N ALA A 564 -0.75 -12.96 -4.96
CA ALA A 564 0.57 -12.49 -5.42
C ALA A 564 1.59 -12.31 -4.27
N ALA A 565 1.13 -11.96 -3.06
CA ALA A 565 2.00 -11.91 -1.88
C ALA A 565 2.41 -13.32 -1.39
N PHE A 566 1.53 -14.32 -1.53
CA PHE A 566 1.87 -15.73 -1.25
C PHE A 566 2.82 -16.31 -2.30
N GLU A 567 2.67 -15.98 -3.59
CA GLU A 567 3.64 -16.35 -4.63
C GLU A 567 5.03 -15.75 -4.31
N LEU A 568 5.10 -14.44 -4.00
CA LEU A 568 6.34 -13.77 -3.60
C LEU A 568 6.98 -14.38 -2.33
N LEU A 569 6.17 -14.84 -1.36
CA LEU A 569 6.66 -15.56 -0.18
C LEU A 569 7.18 -16.96 -0.54
N GLY A 570 6.54 -17.66 -1.49
CA GLY A 570 6.98 -18.94 -2.02
C GLY A 570 8.31 -18.84 -2.78
N GLU A 571 8.45 -17.86 -3.67
CA GLU A 571 9.71 -17.56 -4.37
C GLU A 571 10.84 -17.23 -3.39
N ARG A 572 10.54 -16.44 -2.35
CA ARG A 572 11.51 -16.09 -1.29
C ARG A 572 11.90 -17.30 -0.44
N ALA A 573 10.96 -18.21 -0.14
CA ALA A 573 11.25 -19.44 0.59
C ALA A 573 12.16 -20.38 -0.25
N ALA A 574 11.84 -20.58 -1.52
CA ALA A 574 12.67 -21.37 -2.44
C ALA A 574 14.08 -20.75 -2.60
N ARG A 575 14.17 -19.41 -2.66
CA ARG A 575 15.47 -18.72 -2.73
C ARG A 575 16.27 -18.81 -1.42
N ALA A 576 15.60 -18.90 -0.27
CA ALA A 576 16.26 -19.13 1.01
C ALA A 576 16.84 -20.55 1.07
N GLU A 577 16.08 -21.57 0.65
CA GLU A 577 16.52 -22.96 0.55
C GLU A 577 17.76 -23.08 -0.39
N GLU A 578 17.72 -22.45 -1.57
CA GLU A 578 18.87 -22.39 -2.50
C GLU A 578 20.13 -21.73 -1.87
N LEU A 579 19.95 -20.72 -1.01
CA LEU A 579 21.05 -20.06 -0.31
C LEU A 579 21.58 -20.89 0.88
N GLU A 580 20.74 -21.70 1.53
CA GLU A 580 21.15 -22.66 2.55
C GLU A 580 21.99 -23.78 1.94
N ASP A 581 21.56 -24.33 0.80
CA ASP A 581 22.33 -25.32 0.01
C ASP A 581 23.68 -24.74 -0.44
N GLN A 582 23.71 -23.54 -1.04
CA GLN A 582 24.97 -22.86 -1.40
C GLN A 582 25.90 -22.64 -0.18
N CYS A 583 25.33 -22.37 0.99
CA CYS A 583 26.11 -22.27 2.23
C CYS A 583 26.62 -23.64 2.73
N ALA A 584 25.91 -24.74 2.47
CA ALA A 584 26.36 -26.09 2.76
C ALA A 584 27.53 -26.48 1.84
N ASP A 585 27.39 -26.28 0.53
CA ASP A 585 28.43 -26.50 -0.47
C ASP A 585 29.71 -25.72 -0.15
N MET A 586 29.58 -24.42 0.19
CA MET A 586 30.72 -23.60 0.60
C MET A 586 31.43 -24.13 1.86
N ARG A 587 30.68 -24.65 2.83
CA ARG A 587 31.25 -25.24 4.06
C ARG A 587 31.98 -26.55 3.77
N GLU A 588 31.45 -27.38 2.87
CA GLU A 588 32.09 -28.61 2.44
C GLU A 588 33.37 -28.34 1.65
N ALA A 589 33.33 -27.44 0.67
CA ALA A 589 34.50 -27.00 -0.09
C ALA A 589 35.59 -26.40 0.82
N PHE A 590 35.22 -25.58 1.82
CA PHE A 590 36.17 -25.05 2.80
C PHE A 590 36.77 -26.15 3.69
N ARG A 591 35.96 -27.15 4.10
CA ARG A 591 36.46 -28.30 4.88
C ARG A 591 37.46 -29.11 4.06
N ALA A 592 37.14 -29.42 2.80
CA ALA A 592 38.04 -30.12 1.88
C ALA A 592 39.37 -29.37 1.67
N ALA A 593 39.32 -28.05 1.47
CA ALA A 593 40.53 -27.23 1.35
C ALA A 593 41.38 -27.21 2.64
N MET A 594 40.74 -27.20 3.82
CA MET A 594 41.44 -27.30 5.10
C MET A 594 42.05 -28.69 5.34
N GLU A 595 41.39 -29.76 4.90
CA GLU A 595 41.93 -31.13 4.93
C GLU A 595 43.12 -31.29 3.97
N GLU A 596 43.03 -30.74 2.76
CA GLU A 596 44.14 -30.72 1.81
C GLU A 596 45.36 -29.95 2.37
N ALA A 597 45.16 -28.73 2.87
CA ALA A 597 46.22 -27.93 3.48
C ALA A 597 46.87 -28.62 4.70
N SER A 598 46.07 -29.33 5.50
CA SER A 598 46.56 -30.18 6.60
C SER A 598 47.43 -31.33 6.08
N GLY A 599 46.99 -32.00 5.00
CA GLY A 599 47.74 -33.05 4.32
C GLY A 599 49.07 -32.55 3.73
N GLN A 600 49.06 -31.39 3.08
CA GLN A 600 50.27 -30.74 2.55
C GLN A 600 51.26 -30.39 3.68
N LEU A 601 50.78 -29.82 4.79
CA LEU A 601 51.62 -29.54 5.97
C LEU A 601 52.20 -30.81 6.60
N ALA A 602 51.45 -31.91 6.64
CA ALA A 602 51.93 -33.19 7.11
C ALA A 602 53.01 -33.77 6.18
N ALA A 603 52.84 -33.66 4.87
CA ALA A 603 53.84 -34.06 3.88
C ALA A 603 55.14 -33.26 4.01
N CYS A 604 55.06 -31.93 4.07
CA CYS A 604 56.22 -31.04 4.29
C CYS A 604 56.96 -31.35 5.60
N ARG A 605 56.23 -31.69 6.68
CA ARG A 605 56.83 -32.14 7.95
C ARG A 605 57.57 -33.48 7.80
N ALA A 606 57.02 -34.42 7.04
CA ALA A 606 57.66 -35.71 6.77
C ALA A 606 58.92 -35.56 5.89
N GLU A 607 58.91 -34.67 4.90
CA GLU A 607 60.10 -34.34 4.10
C GLU A 607 61.19 -33.66 4.94
N LEU A 608 60.83 -32.66 5.76
CA LEU A 608 61.77 -32.04 6.70
C LEU A 608 62.38 -33.04 7.68
N ALA A 609 61.62 -34.05 8.13
CA ALA A 609 62.14 -35.14 8.95
C ALA A 609 63.15 -36.01 8.19
N ARG A 610 62.85 -36.40 6.94
CA ARG A 610 63.79 -37.14 6.08
C ARG A 610 65.09 -36.37 5.85
N CYS A 611 65.01 -35.10 5.44
CA CYS A 611 66.19 -34.26 5.21
C CYS A 611 67.04 -34.04 6.48
N ARG A 612 66.43 -34.11 7.68
CA ARG A 612 67.18 -34.10 8.95
C ARG A 612 67.92 -35.42 9.16
N CYS A 613 67.26 -36.56 8.96
CA CYS A 613 67.89 -37.88 9.05
C CYS A 613 69.05 -38.04 8.07
N ASP A 614 68.88 -37.63 6.81
CA ASP A 614 69.93 -37.71 5.78
C ASP A 614 71.15 -36.87 6.18
N ARG A 615 70.94 -35.65 6.71
CA ARG A 615 72.02 -34.78 7.21
C ARG A 615 72.78 -35.37 8.40
N THR A 616 72.12 -36.09 9.29
CA THR A 616 72.77 -36.76 10.42
C THR A 616 73.43 -38.08 10.01
N GLY A 617 72.91 -38.76 8.99
CA GLY A 617 73.44 -40.03 8.49
C GLY A 617 74.73 -39.89 7.66
N THR A 618 75.02 -38.71 7.11
CA THR A 618 76.26 -38.43 6.36
C THR A 618 77.41 -37.89 7.24
N ALA A 619 77.27 -37.91 8.56
CA ALA A 619 78.29 -37.45 9.52
C ALA A 619 78.91 -38.60 10.35
N ALA A 620 78.69 -39.84 9.92
CA ALA A 620 79.31 -41.07 10.42
C ALA A 620 80.03 -41.78 9.25
#